data_AF-A0A1Q3CLE4-F1
#
_entry.id   AF-A0A1Q3CLE4-F1
#
_cell.length_a   1.000
_cell.length_b   1.000
_cell.length_c   1.000
_cell.angle_alpha   90.00
_cell.angle_beta   90.00
_cell.angle_gamma   90.00
#
_symmetry.space_group_name_H-M   'P 1'
#
loop_
_entity.id
_entity.type
_entity.pdbx_description
1 polymer ?
#
loop_
_entity_poly.entity_id
_entity_poly.type
_entity_poly.pdbx_seq_one_letter_code
_entity_poly.pdbx_strand_id
1 'polypeptide(L)'
;MAFSSARLISGGSRPLMNGSSSKSSINLSLSKQQPISASVRVPSRFRGGSVASSGRARVVVRPGGQTTQDHPLLGDSIDDDKEVAVDTKPTLQERDFSGTPNVPVYVMLPLGVIDRNCELIDPEGLLNQLKILKSVNVDGVMVDCWWGIVESHTPQVYNWSGYRRLFQIVRDLKLKLQVVMSFHECGGNVGDDVHVPLPHWVTEIGQSNPDIYFTDREGRHNSECLSWGIDKERVLKGRTAVEVYFDYMRSFRVEFDEFFEDGIISEIEVGLGPCGELRYPSYPAKHGWRYPGIGEFQCYDKYLMKSLSRAAEARGHSSWARGPDNAGFYNSTPHESSFFRDGGDYDSYYGRFFLNWYSQVLIDHGNRVLALANLAFEGTCITAKLSGIHWWYKTASHAAELTAGFYNPSNRDGYAPIAAMLKKHGTALNFTCVELRTLDQNEDFPEALADPEGLVWQVLNSAWDVCIPVASENALPCYDRHGYNKILENAKPLKDPDGRHLCAFTYLRLSPVLMESHNFLEFERFVKRMHGEAVPDLQIISIDKCSKPERKDDYIGA
;
A
#
# COMPACT_ATOMS: atom_id res chain seq x y z
N MET A 1 44.37 18.42 33.66
CA MET A 1 45.43 17.83 32.81
C MET A 1 44.83 17.73 31.41
N ALA A 2 44.91 18.77 30.56
CA ALA A 2 46.02 19.10 29.63
C ALA A 2 46.19 17.99 28.56
N PHE A 3 46.06 18.15 27.24
CA PHE A 3 46.17 19.25 26.23
C PHE A 3 45.24 18.91 25.03
N SER A 4 44.49 19.84 24.42
CA SER A 4 44.82 20.75 23.29
C SER A 4 45.29 20.09 21.98
N SER A 5 44.57 20.31 20.86
CA SER A 5 45.01 21.29 19.83
C SER A 5 44.03 21.36 18.65
N ALA A 6 43.48 22.55 18.43
CA ALA A 6 43.02 23.02 17.13
C ALA A 6 44.23 23.41 16.26
N ARG A 7 44.10 23.33 14.93
CA ARG A 7 44.93 24.08 13.96
C ARG A 7 44.05 24.62 12.84
N LEU A 8 44.00 25.95 12.78
CA LEU A 8 43.70 26.77 11.62
C LEU A 8 44.93 26.78 10.69
N ILE A 9 44.72 26.69 9.37
CA ILE A 9 45.61 27.29 8.37
C ILE A 9 44.74 28.04 7.34
N SER A 10 45.13 29.28 7.15
CA SER A 10 44.62 30.32 6.26
C SER A 10 45.06 30.16 4.79
N GLY A 11 44.23 30.67 3.88
CA GLY A 11 44.66 31.66 2.89
C GLY A 11 45.22 31.15 1.55
N GLY A 12 44.48 31.43 0.48
CA GLY A 12 44.98 31.38 -0.90
C GLY A 12 43.92 31.85 -1.89
N SER A 13 43.98 33.12 -2.28
CA SER A 13 43.07 33.78 -3.23
C SER A 13 43.74 34.00 -4.60
N ARG A 14 42.90 34.02 -5.65
CA ARG A 14 43.03 34.65 -7.00
C ARG A 14 43.60 33.81 -8.17
N PRO A 15 43.30 34.15 -9.45
CA PRO A 15 42.21 34.99 -9.99
C PRO A 15 41.46 34.42 -11.23
N LEU A 16 40.36 35.12 -11.51
CA LEU A 16 39.59 35.21 -12.75
C LEU A 16 40.42 35.32 -14.05
N MET A 17 39.93 34.68 -15.11
CA MET A 17 40.19 35.08 -16.51
C MET A 17 38.84 35.24 -17.22
N ASN A 18 38.57 36.49 -17.61
CA ASN A 18 37.53 36.89 -18.54
C ASN A 18 37.93 36.50 -19.98
N GLY A 19 36.94 36.07 -20.76
CA GLY A 19 37.05 35.95 -22.21
C GLY A 19 35.70 36.28 -22.85
N SER A 20 35.48 37.56 -23.13
CA SER A 20 34.35 38.09 -23.88
C SER A 20 34.65 38.08 -25.39
N SER A 21 33.70 37.63 -26.21
CA SER A 21 33.57 38.14 -27.58
C SER A 21 32.12 38.07 -28.06
N SER A 22 31.67 39.21 -28.57
CA SER A 22 30.33 39.57 -28.99
C SER A 22 30.16 39.50 -30.51
N LYS A 23 28.90 39.71 -30.96
CA LYS A 23 28.40 39.97 -32.33
C LYS A 23 28.14 38.69 -33.14
N SER A 24 27.05 38.55 -33.91
CA SER A 24 26.18 39.53 -34.56
C SER A 24 24.83 38.90 -34.97
N SER A 25 23.79 39.72 -34.95
CA SER A 25 22.45 39.51 -35.51
C SER A 25 22.46 39.30 -37.03
N ILE A 26 21.58 38.44 -37.54
CA ILE A 26 20.96 38.62 -38.86
C ILE A 26 19.46 38.31 -38.73
N ASN A 27 18.66 39.36 -38.90
CA ASN A 27 17.25 39.31 -39.24
C ASN A 27 17.09 38.87 -40.70
N LEU A 28 16.10 38.02 -40.99
CA LEU A 28 15.46 37.99 -42.30
C LEU A 28 13.97 37.71 -42.11
N SER A 29 13.24 38.80 -42.01
CA SER A 29 11.82 38.88 -42.32
C SER A 29 11.63 38.76 -43.84
N LEU A 30 10.68 37.94 -44.29
CA LEU A 30 9.90 38.26 -45.48
C LEU A 30 8.51 37.64 -45.38
N SER A 31 7.58 38.56 -45.17
CA SER A 31 6.14 38.46 -45.26
C SER A 31 5.63 37.92 -46.60
N LYS A 32 4.53 37.17 -46.56
CA LYS A 32 3.38 37.38 -47.45
C LYS A 32 2.08 37.00 -46.73
N GLN A 33 1.33 38.04 -46.37
CA GLN A 33 -0.13 38.05 -46.20
C GLN A 33 -0.78 37.66 -47.57
N GLN A 34 -2.01 37.16 -47.72
CA GLN A 34 -3.32 37.63 -47.20
C GLN A 34 -4.44 36.64 -47.73
N PRO A 35 -5.77 36.87 -47.58
CA PRO A 35 -6.63 36.24 -46.55
C PRO A 35 -7.90 35.53 -47.13
N ILE A 36 -8.98 35.47 -46.32
CA ILE A 36 -10.42 35.15 -46.59
C ILE A 36 -10.78 33.69 -46.21
N SER A 37 -11.81 33.34 -45.41
CA SER A 37 -13.01 34.01 -44.88
C SER A 37 -13.52 33.30 -43.62
N ALA A 38 -14.17 34.06 -42.74
CA ALA A 38 -14.97 33.60 -41.60
C ALA A 38 -16.24 32.84 -42.03
N SER A 39 -16.69 31.91 -41.18
CA SER A 39 -18.11 31.58 -41.04
C SER A 39 -18.40 31.14 -39.61
N VAL A 40 -19.15 32.01 -38.92
CA VAL A 40 -19.86 31.77 -37.67
C VAL A 40 -21.10 30.93 -37.98
N ARG A 41 -21.39 29.90 -37.17
CA ARG A 41 -22.77 29.49 -36.86
C ARG A 41 -22.86 28.60 -35.61
N VAL A 42 -23.42 29.18 -34.56
CA VAL A 42 -24.23 28.54 -33.51
C VAL A 42 -25.69 28.59 -33.99
N PRO A 43 -26.49 27.51 -33.89
CA PRO A 43 -27.44 27.32 -32.77
C PRO A 43 -27.64 25.83 -32.44
N SER A 44 -28.26 25.34 -31.36
CA SER A 44 -28.84 25.83 -30.12
C SER A 44 -29.27 24.58 -29.33
N ARG A 45 -29.18 24.65 -28.00
CA ARG A 45 -29.98 23.96 -26.97
C ARG A 45 -30.80 22.73 -27.40
N PHE A 46 -30.45 21.57 -26.80
CA PHE A 46 -31.46 20.63 -26.30
C PHE A 46 -31.13 20.24 -24.86
N ARG A 47 -32.14 20.42 -24.00
CA ARG A 47 -32.21 19.90 -22.63
C ARG A 47 -32.33 18.38 -22.70
N GLY A 48 -31.52 17.69 -21.92
CA GLY A 48 -31.73 16.29 -21.54
C GLY A 48 -31.00 16.05 -20.23
N GLY A 49 -31.73 16.01 -19.13
CA GLY A 49 -31.18 15.67 -17.83
C GLY A 49 -30.67 14.24 -17.87
N SER A 50 -29.39 14.04 -17.49
CA SER A 50 -28.87 12.71 -17.24
C SER A 50 -28.70 12.56 -15.74
N VAL A 51 -29.57 11.71 -15.19
CA VAL A 51 -29.59 11.26 -13.82
C VAL A 51 -28.32 10.45 -13.58
N ALA A 52 -27.49 10.88 -12.63
CA ALA A 52 -26.35 10.11 -12.16
C ALA A 52 -26.84 8.82 -11.52
N SER A 53 -26.74 7.69 -12.24
CA SER A 53 -26.98 6.38 -11.66
C SER A 53 -25.73 5.93 -10.92
N SER A 54 -25.74 6.13 -9.61
CA SER A 54 -24.86 5.46 -8.65
C SER A 54 -25.07 3.94 -8.77
N GLY A 55 -24.16 3.25 -9.46
CA GLY A 55 -24.09 1.80 -9.47
C GLY A 55 -23.60 1.28 -8.13
N ARG A 56 -24.52 1.11 -7.17
CA ARG A 56 -24.29 0.30 -5.97
C ARG A 56 -24.32 -1.17 -6.38
N ALA A 57 -23.20 -1.89 -6.24
CA ALA A 57 -23.22 -3.34 -6.18
C ALA A 57 -23.97 -3.73 -4.90
N ARG A 58 -25.26 -4.04 -5.03
CA ARG A 58 -26.05 -4.71 -4.00
C ARG A 58 -25.99 -6.20 -4.28
N VAL A 59 -25.40 -6.97 -3.37
CA VAL A 59 -25.61 -8.41 -3.28
C VAL A 59 -27.09 -8.62 -2.94
N VAL A 60 -27.87 -9.06 -3.92
CA VAL A 60 -29.27 -9.46 -3.73
C VAL A 60 -29.30 -10.98 -3.70
N VAL A 61 -29.42 -11.53 -2.50
CA VAL A 61 -29.81 -12.93 -2.31
C VAL A 61 -31.27 -13.06 -2.73
N ARG A 62 -31.53 -13.79 -3.81
CA ARG A 62 -32.90 -14.14 -4.25
C ARG A 62 -33.30 -15.48 -3.62
N PRO A 63 -34.45 -15.57 -2.94
CA PRO A 63 -34.98 -16.84 -2.46
C PRO A 63 -35.68 -17.56 -3.62
N GLY A 64 -35.24 -18.78 -3.92
CA GLY A 64 -35.90 -19.67 -4.87
C GLY A 64 -37.04 -20.41 -4.19
N GLY A 65 -38.28 -20.15 -4.64
CA GLY A 65 -39.45 -20.94 -4.30
C GLY A 65 -40.57 -20.63 -5.29
N GLN A 66 -40.80 -21.54 -6.25
CA GLN A 66 -42.01 -21.54 -7.06
C GLN A 66 -42.85 -22.76 -6.70
N THR A 67 -44.06 -22.44 -6.25
CA THR A 67 -45.21 -23.28 -5.92
C THR A 67 -45.80 -23.98 -7.14
N THR A 68 -46.14 -25.25 -6.99
CA THR A 68 -47.14 -25.96 -7.81
C THR A 68 -48.45 -26.12 -7.03
N GLN A 69 -49.57 -25.92 -7.73
CA GLN A 69 -50.94 -25.78 -7.23
C GLN A 69 -51.63 -27.10 -6.82
N ASP A 70 -52.35 -27.01 -5.70
CA ASP A 70 -53.75 -27.41 -5.40
C ASP A 70 -54.28 -28.88 -5.47
N HIS A 71 -54.56 -29.38 -4.25
CA HIS A 71 -55.84 -29.95 -3.74
C HIS A 71 -56.31 -31.39 -4.13
N PRO A 72 -57.20 -32.05 -3.33
CA PRO A 72 -56.96 -32.66 -2.00
C PRO A 72 -57.52 -34.11 -1.90
N LEU A 73 -57.35 -34.79 -0.75
CA LEU A 73 -58.38 -35.56 0.01
C LEU A 73 -57.77 -36.74 0.84
N LEU A 74 -58.03 -36.67 2.15
CA LEU A 74 -58.37 -37.73 3.13
C LEU A 74 -57.85 -39.17 2.96
N GLY A 75 -57.23 -39.68 4.03
CA GLY A 75 -57.46 -41.06 4.50
C GLY A 75 -56.21 -41.85 4.93
N ASP A 76 -56.09 -42.02 6.24
CA ASP A 76 -55.66 -43.24 6.97
C ASP A 76 -54.24 -43.85 6.83
N SER A 77 -53.51 -43.72 7.96
CA SER A 77 -52.79 -44.74 8.74
C SER A 77 -51.70 -45.65 8.12
N ILE A 78 -50.52 -45.69 8.78
CA ILE A 78 -49.93 -46.83 9.51
C ILE A 78 -48.44 -46.55 9.83
N ASP A 79 -48.13 -46.71 11.12
CA ASP A 79 -46.89 -47.02 11.86
C ASP A 79 -45.49 -47.08 11.21
N ASP A 80 -44.60 -46.37 11.93
CA ASP A 80 -43.28 -46.71 12.50
C ASP A 80 -42.03 -47.06 11.68
N ASP A 81 -40.94 -46.54 12.25
CA ASP A 81 -39.52 -46.90 12.18
C ASP A 81 -38.74 -46.62 10.90
N LYS A 82 -38.13 -45.41 10.83
CA LYS A 82 -36.78 -45.23 10.28
C LYS A 82 -35.95 -44.23 11.07
N GLU A 83 -34.81 -44.73 11.55
CA GLU A 83 -33.70 -44.00 12.16
C GLU A 83 -33.42 -42.66 11.46
N VAL A 84 -33.51 -41.57 12.22
CA VAL A 84 -32.99 -40.28 11.79
C VAL A 84 -31.49 -40.29 12.05
N ALA A 85 -30.73 -40.63 11.01
CA ALA A 85 -29.31 -40.30 10.94
C ALA A 85 -29.18 -38.77 11.09
N VAL A 86 -28.69 -38.32 12.24
CA VAL A 86 -28.36 -36.92 12.47
C VAL A 86 -27.15 -36.60 11.61
N ASP A 87 -27.41 -36.01 10.45
CA ASP A 87 -26.40 -35.41 9.56
C ASP A 87 -25.75 -34.23 10.29
N THR A 88 -24.80 -34.55 11.15
CA THR A 88 -23.93 -33.56 11.80
C THR A 88 -22.94 -33.14 10.74
N LYS A 89 -23.25 -32.04 10.04
CA LYS A 89 -22.26 -31.29 9.27
C LYS A 89 -21.01 -31.14 10.15
N PRO A 90 -19.82 -31.58 9.71
CA PRO A 90 -18.62 -31.38 10.49
C PRO A 90 -18.43 -29.86 10.63
N THR A 91 -18.64 -29.36 11.85
CA THR A 91 -18.18 -28.02 12.23
C THR A 91 -16.68 -28.01 11.98
N LEU A 92 -16.24 -27.25 10.99
CA LEU A 92 -14.83 -27.00 10.74
C LEU A 92 -14.20 -26.53 12.05
N GLN A 93 -13.42 -27.41 12.69
CA GLN A 93 -12.74 -27.09 13.93
C GLN A 93 -11.69 -26.01 13.64
N GLU A 94 -11.85 -24.85 14.26
CA GLU A 94 -10.91 -23.75 14.10
C GLU A 94 -9.63 -24.02 14.89
N ARG A 95 -8.50 -23.50 14.38
CA ARG A 95 -7.22 -23.54 15.10
C ARG A 95 -7.30 -22.75 16.40
N ASP A 96 -6.79 -23.34 17.47
CA ASP A 96 -6.52 -22.65 18.73
C ASP A 96 -5.22 -21.83 18.61
N PHE A 97 -5.29 -20.56 19.01
CA PHE A 97 -4.16 -19.63 19.05
C PHE A 97 -3.72 -19.33 20.48
N SER A 98 -4.30 -19.98 21.49
CA SER A 98 -3.91 -19.82 22.88
C SER A 98 -2.43 -20.18 23.08
N GLY A 99 -1.69 -19.33 23.80
CA GLY A 99 -0.26 -19.51 24.06
C GLY A 99 0.68 -19.23 22.87
N THR A 100 0.16 -18.78 21.73
CA THR A 100 1.00 -18.29 20.61
C THR A 100 1.62 -16.92 20.94
N PRO A 101 2.72 -16.50 20.27
CA PRO A 101 3.35 -15.19 20.50
C PRO A 101 2.36 -14.03 20.30
N ASN A 102 2.33 -13.04 21.19
CA ASN A 102 1.46 -11.88 21.06
C ASN A 102 1.80 -11.08 19.78
N VAL A 103 0.80 -10.82 18.95
CA VAL A 103 0.86 -9.87 17.83
C VAL A 103 -0.01 -8.65 18.18
N PRO A 104 0.58 -7.47 18.41
CA PRO A 104 -0.16 -6.24 18.69
C PRO A 104 -1.14 -5.88 17.56
N VAL A 105 -2.33 -5.42 17.94
CA VAL A 105 -3.39 -5.00 17.02
C VAL A 105 -3.61 -3.49 17.12
N TYR A 106 -3.45 -2.82 15.99
CA TYR A 106 -3.76 -1.42 15.79
C TYR A 106 -5.03 -1.27 14.95
N VAL A 107 -5.71 -0.13 15.07
CA VAL A 107 -6.86 0.20 14.22
C VAL A 107 -6.60 1.52 13.50
N MET A 108 -6.72 1.51 12.18
CA MET A 108 -6.56 2.72 11.39
C MET A 108 -7.75 3.67 11.63
N LEU A 109 -7.48 4.94 11.92
CA LEU A 109 -8.51 5.97 12.14
C LEU A 109 -9.20 6.38 10.83
N PRO A 110 -10.39 7.00 10.85
CA PRO A 110 -11.04 7.54 9.64
C PRO A 110 -10.10 8.47 8.86
N LEU A 111 -10.11 8.38 7.52
CA LEU A 111 -9.22 9.18 6.65
C LEU A 111 -9.37 10.69 6.88
N GLY A 112 -10.61 11.14 7.11
CA GLY A 112 -10.98 12.52 7.39
C GLY A 112 -10.98 12.93 8.86
N VAL A 113 -10.28 12.21 9.75
CA VAL A 113 -10.23 12.55 11.18
C VAL A 113 -9.65 13.95 11.42
N ILE A 114 -8.74 14.41 10.56
CA ILE A 114 -8.26 15.79 10.49
C ILE A 114 -8.78 16.44 9.21
N ASP A 115 -9.36 17.64 9.32
CA ASP A 115 -9.88 18.37 8.18
C ASP A 115 -8.80 19.20 7.44
N ARG A 116 -9.20 19.87 6.36
CA ARG A 116 -8.29 20.68 5.52
C ARG A 116 -7.70 21.90 6.23
N ASN A 117 -8.26 22.33 7.35
CA ASN A 117 -7.74 23.43 8.17
C ASN A 117 -6.80 22.93 9.27
N CYS A 118 -6.52 21.62 9.31
CA CYS A 118 -5.81 20.95 10.40
C CYS A 118 -6.56 21.04 11.73
N GLU A 119 -7.88 20.84 11.70
CA GLU A 119 -8.73 20.70 12.88
C GLU A 119 -9.19 19.25 13.05
N LEU A 120 -9.24 18.79 14.31
CA LEU A 120 -9.74 17.46 14.65
C LEU A 120 -11.27 17.44 14.56
N ILE A 121 -11.80 16.58 13.69
CA ILE A 121 -13.24 16.40 13.52
C ILE A 121 -13.79 15.49 14.62
N ASP A 122 -14.94 15.87 15.18
CA ASP A 122 -15.68 15.17 16.24
C ASP A 122 -14.79 14.57 17.36
N PRO A 123 -14.08 15.40 18.14
CA PRO A 123 -13.19 14.91 19.19
C PRO A 123 -13.90 14.04 20.24
N GLU A 124 -15.17 14.32 20.54
CA GLU A 124 -15.95 13.60 21.55
C GLU A 124 -16.38 12.22 21.04
N GLY A 125 -16.90 12.13 19.81
CA GLY A 125 -17.26 10.86 19.19
C GLY A 125 -16.03 9.96 19.01
N LEU A 126 -14.91 10.52 18.56
CA LEU A 126 -13.66 9.79 18.45
C LEU A 126 -13.18 9.28 19.81
N LEU A 127 -13.18 10.12 20.85
CA LEU A 127 -12.80 9.72 22.21
C LEU A 127 -13.63 8.53 22.71
N ASN A 128 -14.93 8.52 22.44
CA ASN A 128 -15.81 7.41 22.81
C ASN A 128 -15.48 6.13 22.04
N GLN A 129 -15.24 6.22 20.73
CA GLN A 129 -14.81 5.09 19.91
C GLN A 129 -13.47 4.51 20.39
N LEU A 130 -12.49 5.36 20.71
CA LEU A 130 -11.19 4.94 21.20
C LEU A 130 -11.27 4.27 22.58
N LYS A 131 -12.17 4.72 23.47
CA LYS A 131 -12.44 4.02 24.74
C LYS A 131 -13.01 2.63 24.52
N ILE A 132 -13.88 2.45 23.52
CA ILE A 132 -14.44 1.15 23.15
C ILE A 132 -13.33 0.23 22.62
N LEU A 133 -12.48 0.71 21.70
CA LEU A 133 -11.31 -0.05 21.23
C LEU A 133 -10.38 -0.46 22.39
N LYS A 134 -10.09 0.48 23.30
CA LYS A 134 -9.24 0.20 24.47
C LYS A 134 -9.85 -0.86 25.39
N SER A 135 -11.18 -0.90 25.51
CA SER A 135 -11.89 -1.87 26.38
C SER A 135 -11.73 -3.33 25.93
N VAL A 136 -11.42 -3.55 24.65
CA VAL A 136 -11.14 -4.89 24.07
C VAL A 136 -9.64 -5.10 23.83
N ASN A 137 -8.80 -4.36 24.55
CA ASN A 137 -7.33 -4.47 24.54
C ASN A 137 -6.63 -4.11 23.22
N VAL A 138 -7.25 -3.35 22.31
CA VAL A 138 -6.51 -2.78 21.16
C VAL A 138 -5.27 -2.03 21.66
N ASP A 139 -4.12 -2.32 21.04
CA ASP A 139 -2.81 -1.82 21.48
C ASP A 139 -2.63 -0.35 21.13
N GLY A 140 -3.15 0.06 19.97
CA GLY A 140 -3.00 1.42 19.48
C GLY A 140 -3.85 1.74 18.26
N VAL A 141 -3.58 2.90 17.67
CA VAL A 141 -4.22 3.34 16.43
C VAL A 141 -3.19 3.81 15.42
N MET A 142 -3.58 3.79 14.14
CA MET A 142 -2.77 4.29 13.03
C MET A 142 -3.46 5.50 12.39
N VAL A 143 -2.68 6.52 12.02
CA VAL A 143 -3.22 7.75 11.40
C VAL A 143 -2.31 8.30 10.31
N ASP A 144 -2.94 8.77 9.23
CA ASP A 144 -2.29 9.53 8.18
C ASP A 144 -1.99 10.97 8.60
N CYS A 145 -0.70 11.34 8.60
CA CYS A 145 -0.27 12.74 8.67
C CYS A 145 -0.13 13.30 7.25
N TRP A 146 -1.24 13.85 6.73
CA TRP A 146 -1.36 14.35 5.36
C TRP A 146 -0.47 15.56 5.09
N TRP A 147 0.49 15.41 4.17
CA TRP A 147 1.37 16.50 3.75
C TRP A 147 0.57 17.71 3.24
N GLY A 148 -0.48 17.46 2.46
CA GLY A 148 -1.35 18.49 1.90
C GLY A 148 -2.16 19.30 2.91
N ILE A 149 -2.33 18.81 4.14
CA ILE A 149 -3.00 19.54 5.23
C ILE A 149 -1.95 20.35 6.00
N VAL A 150 -0.87 19.69 6.40
CA VAL A 150 0.11 20.24 7.33
C VAL A 150 0.98 21.33 6.70
N GLU A 151 1.46 21.14 5.47
CA GLU A 151 2.29 22.14 4.74
C GLU A 151 1.48 22.78 3.58
N SER A 152 0.17 22.94 3.78
CA SER A 152 -0.84 23.20 2.73
C SER A 152 -0.51 24.34 1.77
N HIS A 153 -0.20 25.54 2.26
CA HIS A 153 -0.16 26.74 1.42
C HIS A 153 1.25 27.26 1.14
N THR A 154 2.15 27.19 2.13
CA THR A 154 3.47 27.81 2.05
C THR A 154 4.55 26.79 2.40
N PRO A 155 5.61 26.64 1.58
CA PRO A 155 6.78 25.84 1.92
C PRO A 155 7.28 26.13 3.33
N GLN A 156 7.53 25.06 4.10
CA GLN A 156 8.09 25.08 5.45
C GLN A 156 7.24 25.79 6.52
N VAL A 157 5.96 26.05 6.22
CA VAL A 157 4.99 26.50 7.22
C VAL A 157 4.09 25.32 7.56
N TYR A 158 4.41 24.66 8.67
CA TYR A 158 3.75 23.45 9.13
C TYR A 158 2.69 23.77 10.19
N ASN A 159 1.47 23.30 9.99
CA ASN A 159 0.43 23.31 11.01
C ASN A 159 0.15 21.89 11.51
N TRP A 160 0.44 21.65 12.78
CA TRP A 160 0.25 20.36 13.45
C TRP A 160 -0.88 20.38 14.49
N SER A 161 -1.66 21.46 14.59
CA SER A 161 -2.61 21.69 15.68
C SER A 161 -3.63 20.56 15.87
N GLY A 162 -4.23 20.09 14.77
CA GLY A 162 -5.24 19.02 14.79
C GLY A 162 -4.63 17.69 15.24
N TYR A 163 -3.45 17.36 14.69
CA TYR A 163 -2.70 16.17 15.06
C TYR A 163 -2.25 16.18 16.52
N ARG A 164 -1.81 17.33 17.04
CA ARG A 164 -1.48 17.46 18.47
C ARG A 164 -2.68 17.18 19.37
N ARG A 165 -3.86 17.70 19.03
CA ARG A 165 -5.08 17.41 19.79
C ARG A 165 -5.44 15.93 19.73
N LEU A 166 -5.32 15.31 18.57
CA LEU A 166 -5.54 13.88 18.39
C LEU A 166 -4.57 13.04 19.23
N PHE A 167 -3.28 13.34 19.16
CA PHE A 167 -2.23 12.57 19.84
C PHE A 167 -2.36 12.70 21.35
N GLN A 168 -2.79 13.87 21.85
CA GLN A 168 -3.13 14.02 23.26
C GLN A 168 -4.23 13.07 23.71
N ILE A 169 -5.31 12.93 22.92
CA ILE A 169 -6.41 12.00 23.23
C ILE A 169 -5.90 10.56 23.28
N VAL A 170 -5.08 10.16 22.29
CA VAL A 170 -4.47 8.82 22.23
C VAL A 170 -3.57 8.57 23.44
N ARG A 171 -2.73 9.54 23.81
CA ARG A 171 -1.86 9.51 25.00
C ARG A 171 -2.66 9.37 26.29
N ASP A 172 -3.72 10.16 26.46
CA ASP A 172 -4.57 10.15 27.67
C ASP A 172 -5.27 8.80 27.86
N LEU A 173 -5.60 8.12 26.76
CA LEU A 173 -6.17 6.76 26.76
C LEU A 173 -5.13 5.65 26.87
N LYS A 174 -3.83 5.99 26.88
CA LYS A 174 -2.71 5.04 26.92
C LYS A 174 -2.79 4.03 25.77
N LEU A 175 -3.17 4.51 24.59
CA LEU A 175 -3.05 3.79 23.33
C LEU A 175 -1.71 4.15 22.69
N LYS A 176 -1.12 3.19 21.96
CA LYS A 176 0.04 3.46 21.10
C LYS A 176 -0.39 4.12 19.80
N LEU A 177 0.56 4.73 19.11
CA LEU A 177 0.32 5.45 17.88
C LEU A 177 1.33 5.05 16.80
N GLN A 178 0.80 4.56 15.68
CA GLN A 178 1.54 4.44 14.42
C GLN A 178 1.18 5.64 13.54
N VAL A 179 2.18 6.31 12.98
CA VAL A 179 1.96 7.53 12.19
C VAL A 179 2.50 7.36 10.78
N VAL A 180 1.65 7.63 9.78
CA VAL A 180 2.05 7.61 8.38
C VAL A 180 2.50 9.00 7.95
N MET A 181 3.70 9.11 7.38
CA MET A 181 4.15 10.31 6.68
C MET A 181 3.54 10.31 5.27
N SER A 182 2.30 10.78 5.16
CA SER A 182 1.48 10.65 3.94
C SER A 182 1.82 11.73 2.91
N PHE A 183 2.89 11.49 2.13
CA PHE A 183 3.36 12.33 1.01
C PHE A 183 2.57 12.12 -0.31
N HIS A 184 1.29 11.78 -0.19
CA HIS A 184 0.42 11.44 -1.30
C HIS A 184 -0.98 12.03 -1.12
N GLU A 185 -1.76 12.07 -2.20
CA GLU A 185 -3.17 12.45 -2.20
C GLU A 185 -4.06 11.33 -1.67
N CYS A 186 -5.10 11.68 -0.92
CA CYS A 186 -6.25 10.83 -0.61
C CYS A 186 -7.44 11.23 -1.50
N GLY A 187 -8.23 10.27 -2.01
CA GLY A 187 -9.47 10.52 -2.76
C GLY A 187 -9.51 9.91 -4.16
N GLY A 188 -8.50 9.12 -4.53
CA GLY A 188 -8.35 8.56 -5.87
C GLY A 188 -8.32 7.03 -5.94
N ASN A 189 -8.23 6.37 -4.79
CA ASN A 189 -8.03 4.93 -4.69
C ASN A 189 -9.23 4.24 -4.04
N VAL A 190 -9.25 2.91 -4.12
CA VAL A 190 -10.32 2.10 -3.54
C VAL A 190 -10.35 2.32 -2.03
N GLY A 191 -11.51 2.72 -1.50
CA GLY A 191 -11.72 2.94 -0.07
C GLY A 191 -11.55 4.38 0.40
N ASP A 192 -11.10 5.30 -0.46
CA ASP A 192 -11.04 6.72 -0.12
C ASP A 192 -12.43 7.35 -0.12
N ASP A 193 -12.85 7.89 1.02
CA ASP A 193 -14.13 8.61 1.19
C ASP A 193 -13.95 10.13 1.37
N VAL A 194 -12.71 10.59 1.46
CA VAL A 194 -12.32 12.00 1.55
C VAL A 194 -11.33 12.36 0.46
N HIS A 195 -11.20 13.66 0.18
CA HIS A 195 -10.25 14.17 -0.80
C HIS A 195 -9.25 15.13 -0.15
N VAL A 196 -7.99 14.72 -0.08
CA VAL A 196 -6.87 15.50 0.45
C VAL A 196 -5.78 15.55 -0.62
N PRO A 197 -5.64 16.65 -1.38
CA PRO A 197 -4.62 16.76 -2.43
C PRO A 197 -3.23 16.97 -1.82
N LEU A 198 -2.19 16.90 -2.66
CA LEU A 198 -0.87 17.46 -2.32
C LEU A 198 -0.95 18.96 -1.97
N PRO A 199 0.06 19.54 -1.30
CA PRO A 199 0.04 20.96 -0.96
C PRO A 199 -0.23 21.87 -2.15
N HIS A 200 -0.97 22.95 -1.91
CA HIS A 200 -1.37 23.89 -2.96
C HIS A 200 -0.16 24.45 -3.71
N TRP A 201 0.90 24.82 -3.00
CA TRP A 201 2.13 25.34 -3.61
C TRP A 201 2.85 24.33 -4.51
N VAL A 202 2.66 23.03 -4.29
CA VAL A 202 3.18 21.95 -5.16
C VAL A 202 2.29 21.84 -6.40
N THR A 203 0.97 21.88 -6.21
CA THR A 203 0.02 21.83 -7.33
C THR A 203 0.18 23.01 -8.29
N GLU A 204 0.50 24.20 -7.78
CA GLU A 204 0.85 25.38 -8.61
C GLU A 204 2.10 25.13 -9.46
N ILE A 205 3.13 24.49 -8.89
CA ILE A 205 4.33 24.11 -9.66
C ILE A 205 3.96 23.11 -10.74
N GLY A 206 3.15 22.11 -10.41
CA GLY A 206 2.68 21.08 -11.35
C GLY A 206 1.91 21.64 -12.54
N GLN A 207 1.22 22.79 -12.41
CA GLN A 207 0.58 23.47 -13.54
C GLN A 207 1.61 24.00 -14.56
N SER A 208 2.75 24.49 -14.08
CA SER A 208 3.83 25.03 -14.93
C SER A 208 4.85 23.97 -15.37
N ASN A 209 5.00 22.92 -14.58
CA ASN A 209 5.95 21.83 -14.76
C ASN A 209 5.26 20.50 -14.42
N PRO A 210 4.44 19.95 -15.32
CA PRO A 210 3.68 18.74 -15.03
C PRO A 210 4.56 17.48 -14.89
N ASP A 211 5.81 17.52 -15.38
CA ASP A 211 6.79 16.44 -15.22
C ASP A 211 7.26 16.22 -13.77
N ILE A 212 6.79 17.02 -12.78
CA ILE A 212 6.99 16.67 -11.37
C ILE A 212 6.15 15.46 -10.95
N TYR A 213 5.20 15.04 -11.78
CA TYR A 213 4.30 13.93 -11.57
C TYR A 213 4.65 12.73 -12.46
N PHE A 214 4.30 11.53 -11.98
CA PHE A 214 4.41 10.34 -12.82
C PHE A 214 3.56 10.49 -14.08
N THR A 215 4.09 9.99 -15.19
CA THR A 215 3.46 10.19 -16.50
C THR A 215 3.42 8.87 -17.24
N ASP A 216 2.25 8.53 -17.78
CA ASP A 216 2.07 7.35 -18.62
C ASP A 216 2.45 7.62 -20.09
N ARG A 217 2.37 6.59 -20.93
CA ARG A 217 2.80 6.68 -22.32
C ARG A 217 1.98 7.68 -23.15
N GLU A 218 0.72 7.87 -22.80
CA GLU A 218 -0.17 8.83 -23.48
C GLU A 218 0.06 10.27 -23.02
N GLY A 219 0.96 10.48 -22.05
CA GLY A 219 1.27 11.80 -21.49
C GLY A 219 0.28 12.24 -20.41
N ARG A 220 -0.52 11.33 -19.84
CA ARG A 220 -1.38 11.66 -18.70
C ARG A 220 -0.55 11.70 -17.42
N HIS A 221 -0.70 12.77 -16.66
CA HIS A 221 0.03 13.00 -15.41
C HIS A 221 -0.79 12.54 -14.21
N ASN A 222 -0.19 11.76 -13.32
CA ASN A 222 -0.79 11.36 -12.06
C ASN A 222 -0.31 12.28 -10.92
N SER A 223 -1.20 13.16 -10.44
CA SER A 223 -0.91 14.15 -9.40
C SER A 223 -0.98 13.61 -7.96
N GLU A 224 -1.11 12.30 -7.76
CA GLU A 224 -1.27 11.70 -6.44
C GLU A 224 0.00 11.80 -5.60
N CYS A 225 1.18 11.72 -6.22
CA CYS A 225 2.46 11.91 -5.55
C CYS A 225 3.51 12.44 -6.54
N LEU A 226 4.68 12.86 -6.03
CA LEU A 226 5.77 13.34 -6.88
C LEU A 226 6.49 12.18 -7.57
N SER A 227 6.85 12.36 -8.84
CA SER A 227 7.71 11.43 -9.56
C SER A 227 9.09 11.34 -8.90
N TRP A 228 9.59 10.11 -8.75
CA TRP A 228 10.94 9.86 -8.23
C TRP A 228 12.04 10.44 -9.12
N GLY A 229 11.71 10.80 -10.37
CA GLY A 229 12.61 11.51 -11.27
C GLY A 229 13.11 12.84 -10.70
N ILE A 230 12.35 13.48 -9.81
CA ILE A 230 12.70 14.77 -9.20
C ILE A 230 13.31 14.67 -7.79
N ASP A 231 13.61 13.46 -7.30
CA ASP A 231 14.23 13.23 -5.99
C ASP A 231 15.49 14.08 -5.77
N LYS A 232 16.25 14.33 -6.84
CA LYS A 232 17.52 15.08 -6.81
C LYS A 232 17.47 16.39 -7.60
N GLU A 233 16.30 16.81 -8.07
CA GLU A 233 16.14 17.98 -8.93
C GLU A 233 15.53 19.13 -8.12
N ARG A 234 16.14 20.32 -8.16
CA ARG A 234 15.72 21.48 -7.36
C ARG A 234 14.56 22.25 -8.00
N VAL A 235 13.44 21.57 -8.18
CA VAL A 235 12.26 22.08 -8.92
C VAL A 235 11.10 22.47 -8.00
N LEU A 236 11.26 22.30 -6.68
CA LEU A 236 10.24 22.60 -5.67
C LEU A 236 10.61 23.87 -4.90
N LYS A 237 10.54 25.03 -5.58
CA LYS A 237 10.94 26.35 -5.03
C LYS A 237 12.38 26.33 -4.45
N GLY A 238 13.31 25.70 -5.17
CA GLY A 238 14.73 25.59 -4.80
C GLY A 238 15.09 24.35 -3.99
N ARG A 239 14.12 23.55 -3.55
CA ARG A 239 14.32 22.26 -2.86
C ARG A 239 14.15 21.07 -3.82
N THR A 240 14.75 19.94 -3.47
CA THR A 240 14.46 18.64 -4.10
C THR A 240 13.29 17.94 -3.39
N ALA A 241 12.69 16.90 -3.99
CA ALA A 241 11.60 16.16 -3.35
C ALA A 241 12.06 15.50 -2.03
N VAL A 242 13.25 14.90 -1.99
CA VAL A 242 13.75 14.27 -0.75
C VAL A 242 14.08 15.28 0.36
N GLU A 243 14.47 16.51 0.01
CA GLU A 243 14.65 17.60 0.99
C GLU A 243 13.30 18.03 1.59
N VAL A 244 12.25 18.10 0.77
CA VAL A 244 10.89 18.40 1.23
C VAL A 244 10.39 17.34 2.21
N TYR A 245 10.55 16.06 1.88
CA TYR A 245 10.16 14.96 2.77
C TYR A 245 10.94 15.00 4.10
N PHE A 246 12.25 15.25 4.03
CA PHE A 246 13.08 15.35 5.23
C PHE A 246 12.72 16.53 6.12
N ASP A 247 12.48 17.71 5.55
CA ASP A 247 12.05 18.88 6.33
C ASP A 247 10.71 18.63 7.03
N TYR A 248 9.77 17.95 6.36
CA TYR A 248 8.48 17.55 6.93
C TYR A 248 8.66 16.58 8.10
N MET A 249 9.43 15.49 7.89
CA MET A 249 9.73 14.50 8.94
C MET A 249 10.43 15.15 10.14
N ARG A 250 11.38 16.06 9.91
CA ARG A 250 12.06 16.80 10.98
C ARG A 250 11.10 17.71 11.74
N SER A 251 10.21 18.41 11.02
CA SER A 251 9.17 19.24 11.64
C SER A 251 8.27 18.41 12.55
N PHE A 252 7.82 17.24 12.08
CA PHE A 252 7.04 16.29 12.88
C PHE A 252 7.81 15.82 14.13
N ARG A 253 9.07 15.40 13.96
CA ARG A 253 9.92 14.94 15.07
C ARG A 253 10.02 16.00 16.17
N VAL A 254 10.27 17.26 15.79
CA VAL A 254 10.42 18.38 16.74
C VAL A 254 9.09 18.71 17.41
N GLU A 255 8.00 18.77 16.65
CA GLU A 255 6.68 19.07 17.19
C GLU A 255 6.26 18.05 18.24
N PHE A 256 6.47 16.76 17.97
CA PHE A 256 5.95 15.67 18.80
C PHE A 256 6.98 15.00 19.70
N ASP A 257 8.08 15.68 20.03
CA ASP A 257 9.20 15.12 20.79
C ASP A 257 8.76 14.41 22.08
N GLU A 258 7.89 15.06 22.85
CA GLU A 258 7.31 14.49 24.08
C GLU A 258 6.61 13.14 23.85
N PHE A 259 5.97 12.92 22.69
CA PHE A 259 5.27 11.68 22.39
C PHE A 259 6.21 10.54 21.99
N PHE A 260 7.40 10.87 21.47
CA PHE A 260 8.48 9.90 21.25
C PHE A 260 9.14 9.54 22.58
N GLU A 261 9.44 10.52 23.44
CA GLU A 261 10.03 10.29 24.77
C GLU A 261 9.12 9.47 25.68
N ASP A 262 7.81 9.75 25.66
CA ASP A 262 6.78 8.97 26.36
C ASP A 262 6.57 7.56 25.74
N GLY A 263 7.16 7.29 24.57
CA GLY A 263 6.97 6.07 23.79
C GLY A 263 5.53 5.86 23.31
N ILE A 264 4.73 6.93 23.18
CA ILE A 264 3.37 6.87 22.64
C ILE A 264 3.43 6.57 21.14
N ILE A 265 4.29 7.28 20.41
CA ILE A 265 4.57 6.97 19.02
C ILE A 265 5.46 5.73 19.00
N SER A 266 4.90 4.60 18.58
CA SER A 266 5.60 3.32 18.50
C SER A 266 6.23 3.09 17.13
N GLU A 267 5.73 3.73 16.08
CA GLU A 267 6.14 3.48 14.71
C GLU A 267 5.89 4.68 13.80
N ILE A 268 6.79 4.89 12.84
CA ILE A 268 6.62 5.80 11.71
C ILE A 268 6.58 4.99 10.42
N GLU A 269 5.44 4.98 9.74
CA GLU A 269 5.37 4.49 8.37
C GLU A 269 5.72 5.62 7.41
N VAL A 270 6.70 5.41 6.53
CA VAL A 270 7.15 6.42 5.58
C VAL A 270 6.45 6.20 4.25
N GLY A 271 5.64 7.16 3.81
CA GLY A 271 5.01 7.12 2.50
C GLY A 271 6.04 7.23 1.37
N LEU A 272 6.02 6.30 0.42
CA LEU A 272 7.04 6.20 -0.65
C LEU A 272 6.47 6.32 -2.06
N GLY A 273 5.19 6.65 -2.19
CA GLY A 273 4.51 6.73 -3.48
C GLY A 273 2.99 6.85 -3.33
N PRO A 274 2.22 6.47 -4.38
CA PRO A 274 0.75 6.49 -4.35
C PRO A 274 0.22 5.58 -3.23
N CYS A 275 -0.86 5.98 -2.55
CA CYS A 275 -1.34 5.37 -1.30
C CYS A 275 -0.30 5.23 -0.17
N GLY A 276 0.83 5.93 -0.24
CA GLY A 276 1.96 5.75 0.68
C GLY A 276 2.82 4.52 0.36
N GLU A 277 2.46 3.75 -0.66
CA GLU A 277 3.11 2.49 -1.00
C GLU A 277 4.34 2.72 -1.88
N LEU A 278 5.39 1.92 -1.69
CA LEU A 278 6.56 1.93 -2.57
C LEU A 278 6.24 1.20 -3.88
N ARG A 279 5.61 1.91 -4.82
CA ARG A 279 5.28 1.45 -6.18
C ARG A 279 5.06 2.62 -7.13
N TYR A 280 4.98 2.32 -8.43
CA TYR A 280 4.46 3.26 -9.41
C TYR A 280 2.92 3.30 -9.38
N PRO A 281 2.29 4.41 -9.82
CA PRO A 281 0.83 4.49 -9.95
C PRO A 281 0.33 3.82 -11.24
N SER A 282 0.56 2.51 -11.38
CA SER A 282 0.32 1.78 -12.65
C SER A 282 -1.14 1.35 -12.89
N TYR A 283 -2.00 1.43 -11.88
CA TYR A 283 -3.43 1.05 -11.94
C TYR A 283 -4.38 2.18 -11.47
N PRO A 284 -4.24 3.43 -11.96
CA PRO A 284 -5.04 4.54 -11.47
C PRO A 284 -6.48 4.47 -11.98
N ALA A 285 -7.45 4.32 -11.08
CA ALA A 285 -8.88 4.34 -11.40
C ALA A 285 -9.28 5.64 -12.14
N LYS A 286 -8.65 6.76 -11.78
CA LYS A 286 -8.83 8.08 -12.43
C LYS A 286 -8.50 8.08 -13.93
N HIS A 287 -7.62 7.20 -14.40
CA HIS A 287 -7.28 7.07 -15.83
C HIS A 287 -8.00 5.90 -16.50
N GLY A 288 -9.03 5.34 -15.85
CA GLY A 288 -9.89 4.31 -16.43
C GLY A 288 -9.36 2.88 -16.30
N TRP A 289 -8.31 2.66 -15.49
CA TRP A 289 -7.92 1.30 -15.12
C TRP A 289 -9.05 0.60 -14.36
N ARG A 290 -9.23 -0.69 -14.62
CA ARG A 290 -10.18 -1.57 -13.96
C ARG A 290 -9.52 -2.90 -13.68
N TYR A 291 -9.82 -3.48 -12.52
CA TYR A 291 -9.39 -4.84 -12.20
C TYR A 291 -9.95 -5.84 -13.23
N PRO A 292 -9.16 -6.82 -13.71
CA PRO A 292 -7.76 -7.11 -13.40
C PRO A 292 -6.77 -6.61 -14.47
N GLY A 293 -6.90 -5.40 -15.05
CA GLY A 293 -5.99 -4.92 -16.10
C GLY A 293 -4.50 -4.93 -15.73
N ILE A 294 -3.60 -5.16 -16.70
CA ILE A 294 -2.13 -5.22 -16.46
C ILE A 294 -1.49 -3.90 -15.98
N GLY A 295 -2.21 -2.77 -16.11
CA GLY A 295 -1.66 -1.46 -15.80
C GLY A 295 -0.73 -0.90 -16.89
N GLU A 296 -0.08 0.23 -16.62
CA GLU A 296 0.91 0.83 -17.54
C GLU A 296 2.16 1.31 -16.81
N PHE A 297 3.31 1.28 -17.49
CA PHE A 297 4.55 1.89 -17.01
C PHE A 297 4.41 3.41 -16.87
N GLN A 298 4.87 3.97 -15.75
CA GLN A 298 4.64 5.36 -15.35
C GLN A 298 5.91 6.23 -15.42
N CYS A 299 6.82 5.94 -16.36
CA CYS A 299 8.16 6.54 -16.42
C CYS A 299 8.35 7.63 -17.48
N TYR A 300 7.28 8.15 -18.06
CA TYR A 300 7.35 9.00 -19.26
C TYR A 300 7.54 10.49 -18.96
N ASP A 301 7.68 10.88 -17.68
CA ASP A 301 8.05 12.25 -17.33
C ASP A 301 9.49 12.54 -17.79
N LYS A 302 9.79 13.81 -18.08
CA LYS A 302 11.09 14.17 -18.66
C LYS A 302 12.29 13.78 -17.79
N TYR A 303 12.12 13.67 -16.47
CA TYR A 303 13.23 13.40 -15.55
C TYR A 303 13.56 11.90 -15.55
N LEU A 304 12.55 11.03 -15.47
CA LEU A 304 12.71 9.59 -15.61
C LEU A 304 13.17 9.21 -17.01
N MET A 305 12.64 9.84 -18.07
CA MET A 305 13.13 9.61 -19.43
C MET A 305 14.61 10.01 -19.63
N LYS A 306 15.05 11.08 -18.96
CA LYS A 306 16.47 11.47 -18.92
C LYS A 306 17.32 10.47 -18.13
N SER A 307 16.79 9.91 -17.04
CA SER A 307 17.44 8.84 -16.27
C SER A 307 17.60 7.57 -17.13
N LEU A 308 16.55 7.15 -17.83
CA LEU A 308 16.56 6.01 -18.75
C LEU A 308 17.58 6.20 -19.88
N SER A 309 17.62 7.39 -20.47
CA SER A 309 18.57 7.72 -21.54
C SER A 309 20.02 7.55 -21.08
N ARG A 310 20.35 8.06 -19.89
CA ARG A 310 21.68 7.88 -19.28
C ARG A 310 21.99 6.41 -19.01
N ALA A 311 21.03 5.64 -18.52
CA ALA A 311 21.21 4.20 -18.27
C ALA A 311 21.47 3.41 -19.57
N ALA A 312 20.78 3.77 -20.65
CA ALA A 312 20.94 3.17 -21.97
C ALA A 312 22.31 3.51 -22.59
N GLU A 313 22.74 4.78 -22.49
CA GLU A 313 24.06 5.24 -22.91
C GLU A 313 25.19 4.55 -22.14
N ALA A 314 25.06 4.42 -20.81
CA ALA A 314 26.05 3.75 -19.96
C ALA A 314 26.24 2.27 -20.31
N ARG A 315 25.20 1.63 -20.86
CA ARG A 315 25.28 0.25 -21.39
C ARG A 315 25.72 0.15 -22.85
N GLY A 316 25.98 1.28 -23.53
CA GLY A 316 26.37 1.29 -24.94
C GLY A 316 25.22 1.02 -25.92
N HIS A 317 23.97 1.14 -25.46
CA HIS A 317 22.76 0.84 -26.23
C HIS A 317 21.79 2.02 -26.23
N SER A 318 22.19 3.17 -26.78
CA SER A 318 21.35 4.38 -26.83
C SER A 318 19.98 4.17 -27.50
N SER A 319 19.84 3.16 -28.37
CA SER A 319 18.54 2.79 -28.94
C SER A 319 17.53 2.27 -27.90
N TRP A 320 17.98 1.84 -26.71
CA TRP A 320 17.14 1.39 -25.59
C TRP A 320 16.66 2.54 -24.69
N ALA A 321 16.97 3.80 -25.01
CA ALA A 321 16.55 4.99 -24.26
C ALA A 321 15.05 5.33 -24.42
N ARG A 322 14.16 4.34 -24.26
CA ARG A 322 12.71 4.48 -24.43
C ARG A 322 11.96 3.48 -23.57
N GLY A 323 10.72 3.79 -23.21
CA GLY A 323 9.79 2.81 -22.64
C GLY A 323 9.30 1.81 -23.70
N PRO A 324 8.82 0.61 -23.31
CA PRO A 324 8.27 -0.37 -24.25
C PRO A 324 7.08 0.18 -25.04
N ASP A 325 7.13 0.05 -26.36
CA ASP A 325 6.08 0.52 -27.27
C ASP A 325 4.99 -0.54 -27.53
N ASN A 326 5.15 -1.72 -26.95
CA ASN A 326 4.32 -2.90 -27.16
C ASN A 326 3.77 -3.52 -25.86
N ALA A 327 3.77 -2.74 -24.78
CA ALA A 327 3.26 -3.14 -23.46
C ALA A 327 1.72 -3.16 -23.33
N GLY A 328 0.97 -2.82 -24.38
CA GLY A 328 -0.49 -2.69 -24.29
C GLY A 328 -0.90 -1.37 -23.60
N PHE A 329 -2.07 -1.39 -22.95
CA PHE A 329 -2.67 -0.28 -22.21
C PHE A 329 -3.24 -0.77 -20.87
N TYR A 330 -3.72 0.13 -20.00
CA TYR A 330 -4.14 -0.18 -18.63
C TYR A 330 -4.98 -1.45 -18.46
N ASN A 331 -5.95 -1.68 -19.35
CA ASN A 331 -6.92 -2.78 -19.26
C ASN A 331 -6.63 -3.93 -20.24
N SER A 332 -5.45 -3.95 -20.87
CA SER A 332 -5.00 -5.13 -21.61
C SER A 332 -4.80 -6.30 -20.65
N THR A 333 -4.85 -7.50 -21.21
CA THR A 333 -4.37 -8.73 -20.57
C THR A 333 -2.94 -9.03 -21.01
N PRO A 334 -2.18 -9.88 -20.28
CA PRO A 334 -0.79 -10.18 -20.64
C PRO A 334 -0.66 -10.77 -22.06
N HIS A 335 -1.60 -11.61 -22.49
CA HIS A 335 -1.53 -12.31 -23.78
C HIS A 335 -1.81 -11.41 -24.99
N GLU A 336 -2.50 -10.28 -24.80
CA GLU A 336 -2.75 -9.27 -25.84
C GLU A 336 -1.53 -8.38 -26.11
N SER A 337 -0.62 -8.27 -25.13
CA SER A 337 0.62 -7.49 -25.27
C SER A 337 1.76 -8.37 -25.78
N SER A 338 2.43 -7.94 -26.85
CA SER A 338 3.64 -8.66 -27.31
C SER A 338 4.83 -8.52 -26.35
N PHE A 339 4.79 -7.53 -25.45
CA PHE A 339 5.75 -7.41 -24.36
C PHE A 339 5.52 -8.45 -23.26
N PHE A 340 4.27 -8.64 -22.79
CA PHE A 340 3.96 -9.45 -21.61
C PHE A 340 3.49 -10.89 -21.87
N ARG A 341 3.14 -11.25 -23.10
CA ARG A 341 2.75 -12.64 -23.44
C ARG A 341 3.88 -13.63 -23.12
N ASP A 342 3.54 -14.90 -23.03
CA ASP A 342 4.54 -15.96 -22.85
C ASP A 342 5.59 -15.92 -23.98
N GLY A 343 6.87 -15.89 -23.59
CA GLY A 343 8.00 -15.68 -24.51
C GLY A 343 8.09 -14.27 -25.12
N GLY A 344 7.39 -13.28 -24.54
CA GLY A 344 7.36 -11.90 -24.98
C GLY A 344 8.62 -11.10 -24.63
N ASP A 345 8.62 -9.82 -25.03
CA ASP A 345 9.81 -8.97 -24.96
C ASP A 345 10.26 -8.63 -23.53
N TYR A 346 9.44 -8.85 -22.50
CA TYR A 346 9.82 -8.68 -21.10
C TYR A 346 11.10 -9.47 -20.73
N ASP A 347 11.31 -10.62 -21.36
CA ASP A 347 12.46 -11.52 -21.13
C ASP A 347 13.58 -11.35 -22.19
N SER A 348 13.42 -10.41 -23.14
CA SER A 348 14.45 -10.05 -24.12
C SER A 348 15.60 -9.25 -23.49
N TYR A 349 16.70 -9.04 -24.21
CA TYR A 349 17.79 -8.18 -23.73
C TYR A 349 17.32 -6.76 -23.39
N TYR A 350 16.44 -6.20 -24.22
CA TYR A 350 15.85 -4.88 -23.98
C TYR A 350 14.88 -4.90 -22.79
N GLY A 351 14.00 -5.90 -22.70
CA GLY A 351 13.04 -6.04 -21.59
C GLY A 351 13.73 -6.16 -20.24
N ARG A 352 14.74 -7.05 -20.14
CA ARG A 352 15.55 -7.18 -18.91
C ARG A 352 16.29 -5.89 -18.57
N PHE A 353 16.80 -5.16 -19.56
CA PHE A 353 17.41 -3.86 -19.35
C PHE A 353 16.41 -2.86 -18.75
N PHE A 354 15.25 -2.71 -19.39
CA PHE A 354 14.24 -1.73 -19.02
C PHE A 354 13.63 -2.05 -17.66
N LEU A 355 13.24 -3.29 -17.40
CA LEU A 355 12.64 -3.71 -16.14
C LEU A 355 13.63 -3.63 -14.97
N ASN A 356 14.91 -3.94 -15.20
CA ASN A 356 15.96 -3.72 -14.22
C ASN A 356 16.10 -2.23 -13.88
N TRP A 357 16.17 -1.35 -14.89
CA TRP A 357 16.21 0.10 -14.64
C TRP A 357 14.97 0.60 -13.89
N TYR A 358 13.78 0.22 -14.34
CA TYR A 358 12.50 0.70 -13.80
C TYR A 358 12.31 0.29 -12.32
N SER A 359 12.63 -0.96 -11.99
CA SER A 359 12.63 -1.46 -10.60
C SER A 359 13.78 -0.90 -9.76
N GLN A 360 14.95 -0.65 -10.35
CA GLN A 360 16.07 -0.04 -9.62
C GLN A 360 15.76 1.40 -9.23
N VAL A 361 15.04 2.18 -10.05
CA VAL A 361 14.59 3.54 -9.68
C VAL A 361 13.71 3.51 -8.43
N LEU A 362 12.80 2.53 -8.31
CA LEU A 362 11.98 2.29 -7.12
C LEU A 362 12.83 2.02 -5.88
N ILE A 363 13.76 1.06 -5.98
CA ILE A 363 14.66 0.70 -4.87
C ILE A 363 15.53 1.89 -4.45
N ASP A 364 16.05 2.62 -5.42
CA ASP A 364 16.89 3.79 -5.21
C ASP A 364 16.13 4.95 -4.54
N HIS A 365 14.84 5.12 -4.86
CA HIS A 365 13.95 6.06 -4.20
C HIS A 365 13.76 5.70 -2.73
N GLY A 366 13.29 4.47 -2.44
CA GLY A 366 13.13 3.97 -1.08
C GLY A 366 14.41 4.12 -0.26
N ASN A 367 15.56 3.75 -0.84
CA ASN A 367 16.87 3.88 -0.19
C ASN A 367 17.23 5.33 0.18
N ARG A 368 16.85 6.33 -0.62
CA ARG A 368 17.13 7.74 -0.30
C ARG A 368 16.24 8.27 0.79
N VAL A 369 14.93 8.03 0.68
CA VAL A 369 13.95 8.57 1.62
C VAL A 369 14.12 7.92 2.99
N LEU A 370 14.30 6.60 3.05
CA LEU A 370 14.52 5.88 4.32
C LEU A 370 15.83 6.27 5.01
N ALA A 371 16.89 6.58 4.25
CA ALA A 371 18.12 7.12 4.83
C ALA A 371 17.87 8.46 5.56
N LEU A 372 17.03 9.33 4.99
CA LEU A 372 16.66 10.61 5.60
C LEU A 372 15.67 10.43 6.76
N ALA A 373 14.75 9.47 6.65
CA ALA A 373 13.82 9.11 7.74
C ALA A 373 14.59 8.62 8.98
N ASN A 374 15.60 7.77 8.80
CA ASN A 374 16.49 7.32 9.88
C ASN A 374 17.21 8.47 10.59
N LEU A 375 17.57 9.54 9.86
CA LEU A 375 18.16 10.74 10.47
C LEU A 375 17.12 11.57 11.23
N ALA A 376 15.86 11.59 10.77
CA ALA A 376 14.80 12.35 11.42
C ALA A 376 14.22 11.64 12.66
N PHE A 377 14.20 10.30 12.65
CA PHE A 377 13.53 9.47 13.66
C PHE A 377 14.48 8.48 14.33
N GLU A 378 15.72 8.90 14.59
CA GLU A 378 16.73 8.06 15.24
C GLU A 378 16.16 7.35 16.49
N GLY A 379 16.29 6.02 16.54
CA GLY A 379 15.79 5.19 17.63
C GLY A 379 14.31 4.82 17.57
N THR A 380 13.55 5.28 16.57
CA THR A 380 12.14 4.89 16.36
C THR A 380 12.02 3.79 15.30
N CYS A 381 11.05 2.89 15.46
CA CYS A 381 10.72 1.91 14.42
C CYS A 381 10.21 2.63 13.17
N ILE A 382 10.82 2.35 12.02
CA ILE A 382 10.38 2.84 10.71
C ILE A 382 9.86 1.66 9.90
N THR A 383 8.74 1.87 9.22
CA THR A 383 8.11 0.90 8.36
C THR A 383 7.92 1.46 6.95
N ALA A 384 7.98 0.58 5.94
CA ALA A 384 7.67 0.92 4.56
C ALA A 384 6.59 -0.04 4.03
N LYS A 385 5.58 0.53 3.36
CA LYS A 385 4.45 -0.23 2.84
C LYS A 385 4.68 -0.70 1.40
N LEU A 386 4.38 -1.98 1.14
CA LEU A 386 4.32 -2.56 -0.21
C LEU A 386 2.90 -3.01 -0.55
N SER A 387 2.48 -2.74 -1.78
CA SER A 387 1.18 -3.16 -2.30
C SER A 387 1.18 -4.64 -2.71
N GLY A 388 0.13 -5.38 -2.36
CA GLY A 388 -0.12 -6.73 -2.84
C GLY A 388 -0.72 -6.77 -4.24
N ILE A 389 0.13 -6.83 -5.27
CA ILE A 389 -0.30 -6.94 -6.68
C ILE A 389 -0.50 -8.40 -7.05
N HIS A 390 -1.66 -8.95 -6.69
CA HIS A 390 -1.92 -10.39 -6.77
C HIS A 390 -2.47 -10.87 -8.12
N TRP A 391 -2.97 -9.98 -8.98
CA TRP A 391 -3.51 -10.35 -10.29
C TRP A 391 -2.39 -10.53 -11.32
N TRP A 392 -2.59 -11.47 -12.24
CA TRP A 392 -1.59 -11.99 -13.19
C TRP A 392 -0.37 -12.69 -12.56
N TYR A 393 -0.35 -12.91 -11.24
CA TYR A 393 0.74 -13.61 -10.55
C TYR A 393 0.95 -15.05 -11.07
N LYS A 394 -0.10 -15.71 -11.59
CA LYS A 394 0.02 -17.05 -12.20
C LYS A 394 0.48 -17.05 -13.67
N THR A 395 0.82 -15.90 -14.24
CA THR A 395 1.38 -15.79 -15.60
C THR A 395 2.90 -15.78 -15.56
N ALA A 396 3.60 -16.14 -16.65
CA ALA A 396 5.07 -16.12 -16.63
C ALA A 396 5.65 -14.70 -16.47
N SER A 397 4.96 -13.69 -16.99
CA SER A 397 5.44 -12.30 -16.98
C SER A 397 5.12 -11.54 -15.70
N HIS A 398 4.08 -11.93 -14.93
CA HIS A 398 3.63 -11.17 -13.76
C HIS A 398 3.35 -9.70 -14.11
N ALA A 399 2.63 -9.48 -15.23
CA ALA A 399 2.59 -8.18 -15.90
C ALA A 399 2.20 -6.98 -15.00
N ALA A 400 1.25 -7.16 -14.06
CA ALA A 400 0.85 -6.09 -13.15
C ALA A 400 1.93 -5.75 -12.11
N GLU A 401 2.67 -6.74 -11.60
CA GLU A 401 3.83 -6.51 -10.75
C GLU A 401 4.91 -5.73 -11.51
N LEU A 402 5.17 -6.10 -12.76
CA LEU A 402 6.15 -5.41 -13.61
C LEU A 402 5.80 -3.94 -13.82
N THR A 403 4.55 -3.61 -14.14
CA THR A 403 4.12 -2.21 -14.34
C THR A 403 4.12 -1.42 -13.03
N ALA A 404 3.83 -2.06 -11.89
CA ALA A 404 3.92 -1.48 -10.56
C ALA A 404 5.37 -1.23 -10.09
N GLY A 405 6.37 -1.82 -10.77
CA GLY A 405 7.80 -1.66 -10.49
C GLY A 405 8.45 -2.85 -9.78
N PHE A 406 7.69 -3.90 -9.47
CA PHE A 406 8.19 -5.14 -8.90
C PHE A 406 8.65 -6.05 -10.04
N TYR A 407 9.97 -6.14 -10.25
CA TYR A 407 10.53 -6.98 -11.32
C TYR A 407 10.52 -8.47 -10.91
N ASN A 408 9.32 -9.04 -10.79
CA ASN A 408 9.07 -10.38 -10.24
C ASN A 408 8.48 -11.37 -11.27
N PRO A 409 9.07 -11.58 -12.47
CA PRO A 409 8.60 -12.65 -13.35
C PRO A 409 8.84 -14.01 -12.69
N SER A 410 8.21 -15.07 -13.21
CA SER A 410 8.22 -16.40 -12.58
C SER A 410 9.60 -17.05 -12.39
N ASN A 411 10.65 -16.50 -13.03
CA ASN A 411 12.03 -16.95 -12.93
C ASN A 411 12.96 -16.03 -12.10
N ARG A 412 12.42 -15.01 -11.41
CA ARG A 412 13.20 -14.05 -10.62
C ARG A 412 12.40 -13.53 -9.44
N ASP A 413 13.02 -13.55 -8.26
CA ASP A 413 12.48 -12.87 -7.08
C ASP A 413 12.65 -11.34 -7.18
N GLY A 414 11.53 -10.63 -7.34
CA GLY A 414 11.46 -9.17 -7.40
C GLY A 414 11.45 -8.48 -6.03
N TYR A 415 11.12 -9.21 -4.97
CA TYR A 415 10.95 -8.67 -3.61
C TYR A 415 12.23 -8.76 -2.78
N ALA A 416 13.07 -9.77 -3.01
CA ALA A 416 14.35 -9.91 -2.30
C ALA A 416 15.26 -8.65 -2.37
N PRO A 417 15.42 -7.95 -3.52
CA PRO A 417 16.17 -6.69 -3.56
C PRO A 417 15.54 -5.56 -2.74
N ILE A 418 14.21 -5.52 -2.63
CA ILE A 418 13.49 -4.54 -1.81
C ILE A 418 13.73 -4.87 -0.33
N ALA A 419 13.57 -6.13 0.07
CA ALA A 419 13.84 -6.58 1.44
C ALA A 419 15.29 -6.29 1.86
N ALA A 420 16.27 -6.48 0.97
CA ALA A 420 17.66 -6.12 1.21
C ALA A 420 17.85 -4.61 1.40
N MET A 421 17.13 -3.78 0.66
CA MET A 421 17.12 -2.32 0.82
C MET A 421 16.50 -1.92 2.16
N LEU A 422 15.38 -2.52 2.57
CA LEU A 422 14.76 -2.27 3.87
C LEU A 422 15.69 -2.70 5.03
N LYS A 423 16.32 -3.87 4.92
CA LYS A 423 17.31 -4.35 5.89
C LYS A 423 18.45 -3.36 6.09
N LYS A 424 18.97 -2.79 5.00
CA LYS A 424 20.06 -1.80 5.05
C LYS A 424 19.70 -0.60 5.95
N HIS A 425 18.42 -0.27 6.03
CA HIS A 425 17.91 0.86 6.82
C HIS A 425 17.28 0.44 8.16
N GLY A 426 17.30 -0.86 8.51
CA GLY A 426 16.60 -1.35 9.70
C GLY A 426 15.08 -1.15 9.64
N THR A 427 14.52 -1.01 8.44
CA THR A 427 13.11 -0.71 8.20
C THR A 427 12.29 -2.00 8.17
N ALA A 428 11.16 -2.01 8.89
CA ALA A 428 10.18 -3.08 8.82
C ALA A 428 9.38 -3.02 7.51
N LEU A 429 8.88 -4.16 7.07
CA LEU A 429 7.97 -4.25 5.92
C LEU A 429 6.52 -4.24 6.42
N ASN A 430 5.68 -3.36 5.91
CA ASN A 430 4.22 -3.50 6.02
C ASN A 430 3.66 -4.00 4.69
N PHE A 431 2.90 -5.09 4.74
CA PHE A 431 2.34 -5.72 3.54
C PHE A 431 0.83 -5.92 3.64
N THR A 432 0.12 -5.73 2.54
CA THR A 432 -1.34 -5.89 2.46
C THR A 432 -1.76 -7.29 2.00
N CYS A 433 -3.07 -7.52 1.84
CA CYS A 433 -3.67 -8.72 1.23
C CYS A 433 -3.63 -10.02 2.06
N VAL A 434 -3.32 -9.96 3.36
CA VAL A 434 -3.27 -11.16 4.21
C VAL A 434 -4.63 -11.78 4.51
N GLU A 435 -5.73 -11.08 4.21
CA GLU A 435 -7.09 -11.59 4.35
C GLU A 435 -7.60 -12.31 3.09
N LEU A 436 -6.95 -12.11 1.94
CA LEU A 436 -7.42 -12.60 0.65
C LEU A 436 -7.15 -14.11 0.47
N ARG A 437 -8.06 -14.79 -0.22
CA ARG A 437 -7.95 -16.21 -0.55
C ARG A 437 -7.88 -16.38 -2.06
N THR A 438 -7.03 -17.30 -2.50
CA THR A 438 -6.87 -17.59 -3.93
C THR A 438 -8.13 -18.24 -4.50
N LEU A 439 -8.83 -19.03 -3.70
CA LEU A 439 -10.08 -19.67 -4.10
C LEU A 439 -11.18 -18.64 -4.41
N ASP A 440 -11.40 -17.68 -3.52
CA ASP A 440 -12.40 -16.61 -3.71
C ASP A 440 -12.10 -15.82 -5.00
N GLN A 441 -10.83 -15.51 -5.26
CA GLN A 441 -10.42 -14.84 -6.50
C GLN A 441 -10.65 -15.70 -7.75
N ASN A 442 -10.45 -17.02 -7.67
CA ASN A 442 -10.72 -17.91 -8.79
C ASN A 442 -12.24 -18.08 -9.05
N GLU A 443 -13.08 -17.98 -8.02
CA GLU A 443 -14.53 -18.05 -8.15
C GLU A 443 -15.12 -16.74 -8.71
N ASP A 444 -14.66 -15.59 -8.19
CA ASP A 444 -15.18 -14.28 -8.57
C ASP A 444 -14.57 -13.73 -9.87
N PHE A 445 -13.27 -13.96 -10.10
CA PHE A 445 -12.50 -13.40 -11.21
C PHE A 445 -11.46 -14.40 -11.78
N PRO A 446 -11.89 -15.56 -12.32
CA PRO A 446 -10.97 -16.58 -12.84
C PRO A 446 -10.01 -16.06 -13.91
N GLU A 447 -10.44 -15.07 -14.70
CA GLU A 447 -9.63 -14.42 -15.73
C GLU A 447 -8.46 -13.61 -15.19
N ALA A 448 -8.49 -13.21 -13.91
CA ALA A 448 -7.43 -12.42 -13.29
C ALA A 448 -6.14 -13.21 -13.07
N LEU A 449 -6.19 -14.56 -13.12
CA LEU A 449 -5.07 -15.45 -12.86
C LEU A 449 -4.33 -15.07 -11.55
N ALA A 450 -5.13 -14.70 -10.54
CA ALA A 450 -4.63 -14.15 -9.29
C ALA A 450 -4.13 -15.25 -8.33
N ASP A 451 -3.16 -14.89 -7.49
CA ASP A 451 -2.65 -15.75 -6.41
C ASP A 451 -2.18 -14.94 -5.20
N PRO A 452 -3.12 -14.35 -4.43
CA PRO A 452 -2.77 -13.56 -3.26
C PRO A 452 -2.05 -14.38 -2.19
N GLU A 453 -2.34 -15.68 -2.04
CA GLU A 453 -1.68 -16.52 -1.04
C GLU A 453 -0.23 -16.84 -1.42
N GLY A 454 0.02 -17.16 -2.70
CA GLY A 454 1.38 -17.34 -3.23
C GLY A 454 2.21 -16.06 -3.09
N LEU A 455 1.61 -14.91 -3.39
CA LEU A 455 2.24 -13.60 -3.25
C LEU A 455 2.59 -13.28 -1.78
N VAL A 456 1.62 -13.40 -0.87
CA VAL A 456 1.84 -13.19 0.58
C VAL A 456 2.96 -14.09 1.08
N TRP A 457 2.95 -15.37 0.68
CA TRP A 457 4.03 -16.30 1.04
C TRP A 457 5.39 -15.82 0.53
N GLN A 458 5.51 -15.41 -0.73
CA GLN A 458 6.79 -14.97 -1.31
C GLN A 458 7.34 -13.73 -0.60
N VAL A 459 6.50 -12.72 -0.39
CA VAL A 459 6.91 -11.42 0.16
C VAL A 459 7.35 -11.55 1.63
N LEU A 460 6.58 -12.29 2.44
CA LEU A 460 6.90 -12.51 3.85
C LEU A 460 8.20 -13.30 4.02
N ASN A 461 8.41 -14.35 3.21
CA ASN A 461 9.66 -15.11 3.26
C ASN A 461 10.86 -14.28 2.77
N SER A 462 10.70 -13.47 1.72
CA SER A 462 11.75 -12.55 1.27
C SER A 462 12.22 -11.60 2.36
N ALA A 463 11.28 -11.10 3.18
CA ALA A 463 11.56 -10.24 4.32
C ALA A 463 12.21 -11.00 5.49
N TRP A 464 11.62 -12.13 5.90
CA TRP A 464 12.14 -12.89 7.02
C TRP A 464 13.50 -13.54 6.76
N ASP A 465 13.81 -13.96 5.52
CA ASP A 465 15.11 -14.53 5.15
C ASP A 465 16.26 -13.52 5.27
N VAL A 466 15.94 -12.23 5.21
CA VAL A 466 16.89 -11.15 5.48
C VAL A 466 16.72 -10.58 6.91
N CYS A 467 15.85 -11.17 7.72
CA CYS A 467 15.61 -10.84 9.14
C CYS A 467 15.06 -9.43 9.36
N ILE A 468 14.16 -8.94 8.50
CA ILE A 468 13.41 -7.71 8.79
C ILE A 468 12.04 -8.06 9.42
N PRO A 469 11.53 -7.26 10.37
CA PRO A 469 10.18 -7.42 10.88
C PRO A 469 9.14 -7.22 9.78
N VAL A 470 8.02 -7.93 9.89
CA VAL A 470 6.89 -7.82 8.96
C VAL A 470 5.64 -7.47 9.74
N ALA A 471 5.04 -6.33 9.44
CA ALA A 471 3.70 -5.94 9.84
C ALA A 471 2.73 -6.17 8.67
N SER A 472 1.43 -6.14 8.95
CA SER A 472 0.43 -6.31 7.90
C SER A 472 -0.88 -5.59 8.15
N GLU A 473 -1.65 -5.47 7.08
CA GLU A 473 -2.93 -4.79 6.96
C GLU A 473 -3.90 -5.62 6.11
N ASN A 474 -5.19 -5.58 6.41
CA ASN A 474 -6.19 -6.11 5.49
C ASN A 474 -6.39 -5.14 4.31
N ALA A 475 -6.40 -5.64 3.08
CA ALA A 475 -6.61 -4.82 1.89
C ALA A 475 -8.08 -4.37 1.75
N LEU A 476 -9.03 -5.23 2.13
CA LEU A 476 -10.47 -4.99 2.06
C LEU A 476 -11.12 -5.08 3.46
N PRO A 477 -12.23 -4.34 3.72
CA PRO A 477 -12.94 -4.42 4.98
C PRO A 477 -13.43 -5.86 5.25
N CYS A 478 -13.11 -6.38 6.43
CA CYS A 478 -13.51 -7.71 6.88
C CYS A 478 -14.15 -7.64 8.26
N TYR A 479 -15.33 -8.22 8.44
CA TYR A 479 -16.09 -8.18 9.70
C TYR A 479 -16.45 -9.56 10.23
N ASP A 480 -16.19 -10.60 9.44
CA ASP A 480 -16.62 -11.96 9.70
C ASP A 480 -15.47 -12.83 10.22
N ARG A 481 -15.87 -13.90 10.92
CA ARG A 481 -14.99 -14.90 11.51
C ARG A 481 -14.03 -15.55 10.51
N HIS A 482 -14.45 -15.76 9.27
CA HIS A 482 -13.68 -16.49 8.28
C HIS A 482 -12.50 -15.66 7.75
N GLY A 483 -12.71 -14.37 7.50
CA GLY A 483 -11.64 -13.45 7.15
C GLY A 483 -10.68 -13.19 8.31
N TYR A 484 -11.18 -13.01 9.54
CA TYR A 484 -10.30 -12.91 10.72
C TYR A 484 -9.42 -14.15 10.94
N ASN A 485 -9.98 -15.35 10.76
CA ASN A 485 -9.20 -16.59 10.84
C ASN A 485 -8.12 -16.65 9.75
N LYS A 486 -8.39 -16.14 8.54
CA LYS A 486 -7.39 -16.08 7.47
C LYS A 486 -6.23 -15.15 7.83
N ILE A 487 -6.54 -13.98 8.38
CA ILE A 487 -5.54 -13.05 8.89
C ILE A 487 -4.68 -13.72 9.97
N LEU A 488 -5.31 -14.41 10.94
CA LEU A 488 -4.60 -15.12 12.01
C LEU A 488 -3.64 -16.21 11.50
N GLU A 489 -4.02 -16.95 10.46
CA GLU A 489 -3.19 -17.98 9.83
C GLU A 489 -1.90 -17.39 9.24
N ASN A 490 -2.03 -16.26 8.53
CA ASN A 490 -0.89 -15.54 7.96
C ASN A 490 -0.08 -14.79 9.04
N ALA A 491 -0.75 -14.28 10.08
CA ALA A 491 -0.11 -13.58 11.18
C ALA A 491 0.77 -14.48 12.04
N LYS A 492 0.34 -15.74 12.23
CA LYS A 492 1.00 -16.73 13.10
C LYS A 492 1.11 -18.07 12.38
N PRO A 493 1.98 -18.22 11.36
CA PRO A 493 2.09 -19.46 10.60
C PRO A 493 2.35 -20.68 11.50
N LEU A 494 1.57 -21.77 11.33
CA LEU A 494 1.58 -22.92 12.25
C LEU A 494 2.89 -23.71 12.26
N LYS A 495 3.55 -23.80 11.10
CA LYS A 495 4.69 -24.70 10.86
C LYS A 495 5.93 -23.92 10.41
N ASP A 496 6.04 -22.65 10.78
CA ASP A 496 7.27 -21.92 10.53
C ASP A 496 8.40 -22.51 11.39
N PRO A 497 9.49 -23.02 10.77
CA PRO A 497 10.56 -23.70 11.51
C PRO A 497 11.34 -22.75 12.42
N ASP A 498 11.31 -21.44 12.14
CA ASP A 498 12.00 -20.40 12.89
C ASP A 498 11.05 -19.66 13.87
N GLY A 499 9.77 -20.06 13.94
CA GLY A 499 8.76 -19.42 14.77
C GLY A 499 8.40 -17.99 14.34
N ARG A 500 8.63 -17.65 13.06
CA ARG A 500 8.32 -16.33 12.50
C ARG A 500 6.83 -16.04 12.57
N HIS A 501 6.50 -14.79 12.87
CA HIS A 501 5.14 -14.25 12.96
C HIS A 501 5.19 -12.75 12.67
N LEU A 502 4.03 -12.14 12.41
CA LEU A 502 3.96 -10.69 12.23
C LEU A 502 4.35 -9.96 13.51
N CYS A 503 5.04 -8.83 13.39
CA CYS A 503 5.39 -7.98 14.54
C CYS A 503 4.25 -7.07 14.98
N ALA A 504 3.30 -6.77 14.09
CA ALA A 504 2.08 -6.02 14.36
C ALA A 504 1.05 -6.28 13.24
N PHE A 505 -0.22 -6.04 13.54
CA PHE A 505 -1.29 -6.01 12.54
C PHE A 505 -2.14 -4.76 12.70
N THR A 506 -2.43 -4.09 11.59
CA THR A 506 -3.30 -2.90 11.57
C THR A 506 -4.59 -3.19 10.83
N TYR A 507 -5.72 -3.04 11.52
CA TYR A 507 -7.04 -3.23 10.95
C TYR A 507 -7.54 -1.98 10.21
N LEU A 508 -7.92 -2.15 8.94
CA LEU A 508 -8.58 -1.15 8.11
C LEU A 508 -10.10 -1.42 8.08
N ARG A 509 -10.94 -0.55 8.64
CA ARG A 509 -10.67 0.71 9.33
C ARG A 509 -11.71 0.93 10.43
N LEU A 510 -11.40 1.78 11.41
CA LEU A 510 -12.40 2.32 12.33
C LEU A 510 -13.56 2.94 11.54
N SER A 511 -14.75 2.38 11.71
CA SER A 511 -15.96 2.80 11.03
C SER A 511 -17.19 2.52 11.90
N PRO A 512 -18.34 3.15 11.60
CA PRO A 512 -19.61 2.80 12.24
C PRO A 512 -19.95 1.31 12.08
N VAL A 513 -19.60 0.69 10.94
CA VAL A 513 -19.86 -0.72 10.65
C VAL A 513 -19.06 -1.63 11.57
N LEU A 514 -17.78 -1.34 11.81
CA LEU A 514 -16.96 -2.07 12.78
C LEU A 514 -17.59 -1.99 14.20
N MET A 515 -18.16 -0.84 14.55
CA MET A 515 -18.76 -0.57 15.86
C MET A 515 -20.15 -1.19 16.05
N GLU A 516 -20.73 -1.84 15.04
CA GLU A 516 -21.96 -2.61 15.19
C GLU A 516 -21.73 -3.82 16.12
N SER A 517 -22.67 -4.09 17.03
CA SER A 517 -22.47 -5.05 18.13
C SER A 517 -21.99 -6.45 17.69
N HIS A 518 -22.51 -6.96 16.56
CA HIS A 518 -22.11 -8.27 16.05
C HIS A 518 -20.68 -8.26 15.49
N ASN A 519 -20.35 -7.26 14.68
CA ASN A 519 -19.03 -7.11 14.07
C ASN A 519 -17.97 -6.85 15.13
N PHE A 520 -18.30 -6.04 16.14
CA PHE A 520 -17.39 -5.71 17.22
C PHE A 520 -17.10 -6.91 18.13
N LEU A 521 -18.07 -7.81 18.33
CA LEU A 521 -17.85 -9.05 19.09
C LEU A 521 -16.87 -9.98 18.38
N GLU A 522 -16.98 -10.14 17.06
CA GLU A 522 -16.01 -10.92 16.28
C GLU A 522 -14.64 -10.24 16.21
N PHE A 523 -14.60 -8.90 16.17
CA PHE A 523 -13.36 -8.14 16.27
C PHE A 523 -12.67 -8.34 17.63
N GLU A 524 -13.40 -8.29 18.75
CA GLU A 524 -12.85 -8.58 20.09
C GLU A 524 -12.25 -9.99 20.14
N ARG A 525 -12.96 -10.99 19.60
CA ARG A 525 -12.46 -12.36 19.48
C ARG A 525 -11.16 -12.40 18.68
N PHE A 526 -11.10 -11.69 17.56
CA PHE A 526 -9.90 -11.59 16.73
C PHE A 526 -8.73 -10.99 17.50
N VAL A 527 -8.93 -9.87 18.21
CA VAL A 527 -7.89 -9.22 19.04
C VAL A 527 -7.34 -10.19 20.09
N LYS A 528 -8.20 -10.89 20.82
CA LYS A 528 -7.78 -11.90 21.82
C LYS A 528 -6.92 -13.00 21.19
N ARG A 529 -7.28 -13.51 20.01
CA ARG A 529 -6.49 -14.54 19.31
C ARG A 529 -5.16 -14.00 18.78
N MET A 530 -5.12 -12.74 18.34
CA MET A 530 -3.87 -12.04 17.99
C MET A 530 -2.94 -11.92 19.20
N HIS A 531 -3.48 -11.69 20.39
CA HIS A 531 -2.73 -11.66 21.65
C HIS A 531 -2.36 -13.05 22.20
N GLY A 532 -2.84 -14.12 21.57
CA GLY A 532 -2.60 -15.49 22.01
C GLY A 532 -3.41 -15.89 23.25
N GLU A 533 -4.53 -15.22 23.50
CA GLU A 533 -5.45 -15.54 24.58
C GLU A 533 -6.41 -16.68 24.18
N ALA A 534 -6.88 -17.43 25.18
CA ALA A 534 -7.92 -18.45 24.98
C ALA A 534 -9.28 -17.77 24.77
N VAL A 535 -10.03 -18.22 23.77
CA VAL A 535 -11.41 -17.77 23.53
C VAL A 535 -12.38 -18.91 23.88
N PRO A 536 -13.40 -18.69 24.74
CA PRO A 536 -14.29 -19.74 25.24
C PRO A 536 -15.17 -20.46 24.20
N ASP A 537 -15.16 -20.02 22.94
CA ASP A 537 -16.04 -20.52 21.88
C ASP A 537 -15.52 -21.81 21.19
N LEU A 538 -14.37 -22.34 21.62
CA LEU A 538 -13.75 -23.54 21.04
C LEU A 538 -14.02 -24.80 21.88
N GLN A 539 -14.62 -25.82 21.26
CA GLN A 539 -14.50 -27.21 21.73
C GLN A 539 -13.11 -27.74 21.32
N ILE A 540 -12.20 -27.82 22.29
CA ILE A 540 -10.75 -28.07 22.15
C ILE A 540 -10.44 -29.54 21.82
N ILE A 541 -9.44 -29.80 20.96
CA ILE A 541 -8.64 -31.03 21.02
C ILE A 541 -7.21 -30.67 21.41
N SER A 542 -6.77 -31.17 22.55
CA SER A 542 -5.37 -31.27 22.93
C SER A 542 -4.69 -32.36 22.11
N ILE A 543 -3.76 -32.00 21.22
CA ILE A 543 -2.87 -32.99 20.60
C ILE A 543 -1.76 -33.28 21.62
N ASP A 544 -2.04 -34.23 22.51
CA ASP A 544 -1.04 -34.72 23.45
C ASP A 544 0.08 -35.46 22.70
N LYS A 545 1.30 -35.18 23.16
CA LYS A 545 2.57 -35.69 22.65
C LYS A 545 2.54 -37.23 22.62
N CYS A 546 2.86 -37.79 21.46
CA CYS A 546 3.06 -39.22 21.27
C CYS A 546 4.24 -39.73 22.14
N SER A 547 3.93 -40.24 23.34
CA SER A 547 4.84 -41.08 24.12
C SER A 547 4.73 -42.53 23.65
N LYS A 548 5.84 -43.07 23.13
CA LYS A 548 5.97 -44.47 22.69
C LYS A 548 5.67 -45.43 23.85
N PRO A 549 4.95 -46.55 23.63
CA PRO A 549 4.80 -47.60 24.63
C PRO A 549 6.06 -48.47 24.70
N GLU A 550 6.60 -48.64 25.91
CA GLU A 550 7.58 -49.68 26.23
C GLU A 550 6.91 -51.06 26.14
N ARG A 551 7.57 -51.98 25.42
CA ARG A 551 7.19 -53.39 25.31
C ARG A 551 7.59 -54.11 26.60
N LYS A 552 6.62 -54.70 27.31
CA LYS A 552 6.88 -55.76 28.29
C LYS A 552 6.73 -57.11 27.59
N ASP A 553 7.84 -57.83 27.47
CA ASP A 553 7.85 -59.23 27.07
C ASP A 553 7.54 -60.09 28.30
N ASP A 554 6.37 -60.72 28.33
CA ASP A 554 6.06 -61.82 29.25
C ASP A 554 6.38 -63.15 28.55
N TYR A 555 7.47 -63.79 28.97
CA TYR A 555 7.74 -65.21 28.73
C TYR A 555 7.29 -66.00 29.98
N ILE A 556 6.26 -66.83 29.84
CA ILE A 556 6.02 -67.98 30.73
C ILE A 556 6.03 -69.22 29.84
N GLY A 557 6.98 -70.12 30.13
CA GLY A 557 7.30 -71.26 29.29
C GLY A 557 6.40 -72.49 29.47
N ALA A 558 6.48 -73.35 28.46
CA ALA A 558 6.50 -74.80 28.54
C ALA A 558 7.25 -75.32 27.31
#